data_AF-A0A2I0IH34-F1
#
_entry.id   AF-A0A2I0IH34-F1
#
_cell.length_a   1.000
_cell.length_b   1.000
_cell.length_c   1.000
_cell.angle_alpha   90.00
_cell.angle_beta   90.00
_cell.angle_gamma   90.00
#
_symmetry.space_group_name_H-M   'P 1'
#
loop_
_entity.id
_entity.type
_entity.pdbx_description
1 polymer ?
#
loop_
_entity_poly.entity_id
_entity_poly.type
_entity_poly.pdbx_seq_one_letter_code
_entity_poly.pdbx_strand_id
1 'polypeptide(L)'
;MWRSTVSEAFSISSREENDEEALTWAALEKLPTFDRLRRGILTSALGGASEVGINDLGAHERRNLMERLVRVAEEDNEKFLMKFKNRLDRVGIKLPTIEVRFEHLNVGADAYVGSRALPTFANFTANIVEGFLNFFHVLPSKKKRLCVLQDISGIIKPCRMTLLLGPPSSGKTTLLLALAGKLDPELKTSGTVTYNGHGLNEFVPQRTAAYISQHDLHIGEMTVRETLAFSARCQGVGTRYDMLAELIRREKAAGIIPDSDLDMYMKVKY
;
A
#
# COMPACT_ATOMS: atom_id res chain seq x y z
N MET A 1 -41.47 -31.21 31.23
CA MET A 1 -40.07 -31.66 31.38
C MET A 1 -39.41 -31.84 30.01
N TRP A 2 -39.49 -30.85 29.11
CA TRP A 2 -38.99 -30.94 27.72
C TRP A 2 -38.58 -29.54 27.24
N ARG A 3 -37.48 -28.98 27.76
CA ARG A 3 -36.95 -27.68 27.29
C ARG A 3 -35.42 -27.55 27.31
N SER A 4 -34.68 -28.63 27.57
CA SER A 4 -33.21 -28.61 27.66
C SER A 4 -32.48 -29.23 26.46
N THR A 5 -33.11 -30.10 25.68
CA THR A 5 -32.43 -30.91 24.64
C THR A 5 -31.93 -30.11 23.44
N VAL A 6 -32.61 -29.01 23.09
CA VAL A 6 -32.23 -28.19 21.92
C VAL A 6 -30.97 -27.38 22.21
N SER A 7 -30.83 -26.84 23.42
CA SER A 7 -29.63 -26.10 23.82
C SER A 7 -28.41 -27.02 23.98
N GLU A 8 -28.59 -28.26 24.43
CA GLU A 8 -27.54 -29.27 24.46
C GLU A 8 -27.11 -29.70 23.05
N ALA A 9 -28.04 -29.89 22.11
CA ALA A 9 -27.70 -30.27 20.74
C ALA A 9 -26.85 -29.22 20.00
N PHE A 10 -27.17 -27.91 20.16
CA PHE A 10 -26.33 -26.83 19.63
C PHE A 10 -24.98 -26.69 20.38
N SER A 11 -24.93 -27.08 21.65
CA SER A 11 -23.69 -27.10 22.45
C SER A 11 -22.81 -28.31 22.13
N ILE A 12 -23.39 -29.42 21.68
CA ILE A 12 -22.65 -30.63 21.26
C ILE A 12 -22.09 -30.43 19.86
N SER A 13 -22.88 -29.91 18.91
CA SER A 13 -22.43 -29.63 17.53
C SER A 13 -21.27 -28.62 17.49
N SER A 14 -21.35 -27.53 18.27
CA SER A 14 -20.26 -26.55 18.35
C SER A 14 -19.01 -27.07 19.05
N ARG A 15 -19.11 -28.09 19.92
CA ARG A 15 -17.97 -28.73 20.57
C ARG A 15 -17.30 -29.75 19.66
N GLU A 16 -18.09 -30.56 18.95
CA GLU A 16 -17.58 -31.53 17.97
C GLU A 16 -16.87 -30.83 16.79
N GLU A 17 -17.44 -29.73 16.26
CA GLU A 17 -16.79 -28.93 15.22
C GLU A 17 -15.44 -28.34 15.68
N ASN A 18 -15.37 -27.88 16.93
CA ASN A 18 -14.15 -27.33 17.52
C ASN A 18 -13.09 -28.42 17.77
N ASP A 19 -13.51 -29.63 18.13
CA ASP A 19 -12.62 -30.78 18.33
C ASP A 19 -12.02 -31.29 17.00
N GLU A 20 -12.82 -31.32 15.93
CA GLU A 20 -12.32 -31.65 14.57
C GLU A 20 -11.36 -30.58 14.03
N GLU A 21 -11.69 -29.29 14.24
CA GLU A 21 -10.80 -28.19 13.87
C GLU A 21 -9.48 -28.27 14.65
N ALA A 22 -9.52 -28.58 15.95
CA ALA A 22 -8.35 -28.74 16.79
C ALA A 22 -7.44 -29.90 16.35
N LEU A 23 -8.03 -31.05 15.97
CA LEU A 23 -7.28 -32.19 15.42
C LEU A 23 -6.61 -31.84 14.09
N THR A 24 -7.32 -31.14 13.22
CA THR A 24 -6.81 -30.68 11.92
C THR A 24 -5.67 -29.67 12.10
N TRP A 25 -5.80 -28.74 13.06
CA TRP A 25 -4.72 -27.82 13.44
C TRP A 25 -3.50 -28.55 14.00
N ALA A 26 -3.68 -29.56 14.84
CA ALA A 26 -2.57 -30.35 15.39
C ALA A 26 -1.80 -31.11 14.29
N ALA A 27 -2.49 -31.56 13.24
CA ALA A 27 -1.85 -32.14 12.07
C ALA A 27 -1.03 -31.10 11.28
N LEU A 28 -1.61 -29.91 11.03
CA LEU A 28 -0.94 -28.80 10.36
C LEU A 28 0.28 -28.27 11.13
N GLU A 29 0.23 -28.27 12.47
CA GLU A 29 1.32 -27.75 13.30
C GLU A 29 2.61 -28.57 13.19
N LYS A 30 2.47 -29.89 12.99
CA LYS A 30 3.58 -30.83 12.78
C LYS A 30 4.34 -30.54 11.47
N LEU A 31 3.72 -29.85 10.52
CA LEU A 31 4.36 -29.53 9.25
C LEU A 31 5.50 -28.50 9.42
N PRO A 32 6.52 -28.55 8.55
CA PRO A 32 7.48 -27.47 8.38
C PRO A 32 6.79 -26.14 8.01
N THR A 33 7.39 -25.01 8.36
CA THR A 33 6.83 -23.66 8.09
C THR A 33 6.50 -23.46 6.61
N PHE A 34 7.32 -24.00 5.70
CA PHE A 34 7.11 -23.91 4.27
C PHE A 34 5.84 -24.63 3.79
N ASP A 35 5.55 -25.81 4.32
CA ASP A 35 4.35 -26.58 3.96
C ASP A 35 3.10 -25.96 4.59
N ARG A 36 3.23 -25.43 5.82
CA ARG A 36 2.16 -24.64 6.47
C ARG A 36 1.77 -23.40 5.69
N LEU A 37 2.70 -22.77 4.98
CA LEU A 37 2.41 -21.64 4.09
C LEU A 37 1.60 -22.04 2.85
N ARG A 38 1.52 -23.33 2.53
CA ARG A 38 0.85 -23.87 1.34
C ARG A 38 -0.51 -24.50 1.64
N ARG A 39 -0.85 -24.64 2.93
CA ARG A 39 -2.06 -25.29 3.40
C ARG A 39 -2.78 -24.43 4.43
N GLY A 40 -4.10 -24.57 4.50
CA GLY A 40 -4.92 -23.92 5.50
C GLY A 40 -6.13 -24.78 5.84
N ILE A 41 -6.92 -24.31 6.79
CA ILE A 41 -8.19 -24.94 7.17
C ILE A 41 -9.33 -24.18 6.51
N LEU A 42 -10.17 -24.92 5.79
CA LEU A 42 -11.42 -24.39 5.24
C LEU A 42 -12.59 -24.91 6.07
N THR A 43 -13.30 -23.98 6.71
CA THR A 43 -14.56 -24.28 7.39
C THR A 43 -15.71 -24.32 6.38
N SER A 44 -16.37 -25.47 6.30
CA SER A 44 -17.55 -25.67 5.46
C SER A 44 -18.78 -25.03 6.09
N ALA A 45 -19.73 -24.55 5.27
CA ALA A 45 -20.99 -23.97 5.74
C ALA A 45 -21.91 -24.99 6.45
N LEU A 46 -21.61 -26.29 6.32
CA LEU A 46 -22.36 -27.40 6.90
C LEU A 46 -21.78 -27.91 8.23
N GLY A 47 -20.76 -27.25 8.79
CA GLY A 47 -20.05 -27.72 9.98
C GLY A 47 -19.03 -28.79 9.60
N GLY A 48 -17.74 -28.45 9.69
CA GLY A 48 -16.64 -29.34 9.33
C GLY A 48 -15.42 -28.55 8.85
N ALA A 49 -14.26 -28.88 9.42
CA ALA A 49 -12.98 -28.29 9.08
C ALA A 49 -12.19 -29.26 8.19
N SER A 50 -11.79 -28.81 7.00
CA SER A 50 -10.97 -29.62 6.09
C SER A 50 -9.64 -28.93 5.78
N GLU A 51 -8.56 -29.72 5.74
CA GLU A 51 -7.27 -29.24 5.27
C GLU A 51 -7.29 -29.11 3.74
N VAL A 52 -7.00 -27.91 3.25
CA VAL A 52 -7.01 -27.62 1.81
C VAL A 52 -5.69 -26.96 1.40
N GLY A 53 -5.17 -27.35 0.24
CA GLY A 53 -4.06 -26.68 -0.41
C GLY A 53 -4.51 -25.31 -0.93
N ILE A 54 -3.76 -24.25 -0.64
CA ILE A 54 -4.15 -22.88 -1.00
C ILE A 54 -4.30 -22.69 -2.52
N ASN A 55 -3.48 -23.41 -3.30
CA ASN A 55 -3.54 -23.33 -4.76
C ASN A 55 -4.75 -24.08 -5.33
N ASP A 56 -5.33 -25.00 -4.56
CA ASP A 56 -6.44 -25.85 -4.98
C ASP A 56 -7.80 -25.21 -4.70
N LEU A 57 -7.82 -24.07 -4.00
CA LEU A 57 -9.04 -23.30 -3.71
C LEU A 57 -9.75 -22.86 -4.99
N GLY A 58 -10.95 -23.40 -5.20
CA GLY A 58 -11.81 -23.07 -6.33
C GLY A 58 -12.40 -21.66 -6.25
N ALA A 59 -12.93 -21.15 -7.37
CA ALA A 59 -13.51 -19.80 -7.43
C ALA A 59 -14.70 -19.61 -6.45
N HIS A 60 -15.49 -20.66 -6.23
CA HIS A 60 -16.61 -20.66 -5.28
C HIS A 60 -16.12 -20.57 -3.83
N GLU A 61 -15.12 -21.37 -3.45
CA GLU A 61 -14.54 -21.37 -2.10
C GLU A 61 -13.87 -20.03 -1.77
N ARG A 62 -13.14 -19.44 -2.72
CA ARG A 62 -12.55 -18.10 -2.57
C ARG A 62 -13.62 -17.03 -2.36
N ARG A 63 -14.76 -17.13 -3.06
CA ARG A 63 -15.89 -16.21 -2.88
C ARG A 63 -16.50 -16.37 -1.49
N ASN A 64 -16.77 -17.61 -1.08
CA ASN A 64 -17.33 -17.90 0.24
C ASN A 64 -16.40 -17.42 1.38
N LEU A 65 -15.10 -17.65 1.26
CA LEU A 65 -14.10 -17.14 2.20
C LEU A 65 -14.16 -15.61 2.30
N MET A 66 -14.25 -14.92 1.17
CA MET A 66 -14.37 -13.47 1.15
C MET A 66 -15.70 -12.99 1.79
N GLU A 67 -16.81 -13.66 1.49
CA GLU A 67 -18.12 -13.32 2.07
C GLU A 67 -18.17 -13.53 3.60
N ARG A 68 -17.43 -14.51 4.14
CA ARG A 68 -17.30 -14.72 5.59
C ARG A 68 -16.44 -13.65 6.27
N LEU A 69 -15.39 -13.19 5.58
CA LEU A 69 -14.46 -12.19 6.12
C LEU A 69 -14.98 -10.76 6.00
N VAL A 70 -15.62 -10.44 4.88
CA VAL A 70 -16.08 -9.09 4.51
C VAL A 70 -17.44 -9.21 3.83
N ARG A 71 -18.51 -9.36 4.62
CA ARG A 71 -19.88 -9.46 4.10
C ARG A 71 -20.45 -8.08 3.77
N VAL A 72 -20.20 -7.11 4.65
CA VAL A 72 -20.59 -5.70 4.50
C VAL A 72 -19.32 -4.85 4.52
N ALA A 73 -18.98 -4.26 3.38
CA ALA A 73 -17.69 -3.58 3.21
C ALA A 73 -17.45 -2.46 4.25
N GLU A 74 -18.44 -1.68 4.66
CA GLU A 74 -18.20 -0.56 5.59
C GLU A 74 -17.98 -1.03 7.05
N GLU A 75 -18.81 -1.93 7.56
CA GLU A 75 -18.74 -2.38 8.96
C GLU A 75 -17.74 -3.53 9.20
N ASP A 76 -17.57 -4.41 8.22
CA ASP A 76 -16.73 -5.60 8.39
C ASP A 76 -15.27 -5.33 8.03
N ASN A 77 -14.97 -4.27 7.28
CA ASN A 77 -13.58 -3.89 7.00
C ASN A 77 -12.83 -3.49 8.27
N GLU A 78 -13.45 -2.73 9.18
CA GLU A 78 -12.81 -2.37 10.45
C GLU A 78 -12.53 -3.62 11.28
N LYS A 79 -13.51 -4.52 11.42
CA LYS A 79 -13.35 -5.79 12.14
C LYS A 79 -12.24 -6.65 11.53
N PHE A 80 -12.21 -6.77 10.21
CA PHE A 80 -11.19 -7.49 9.48
C PHE A 80 -9.79 -6.89 9.74
N LEU A 81 -9.65 -5.58 9.59
CA LEU A 81 -8.37 -4.88 9.82
C LEU A 81 -7.92 -5.00 11.29
N MET A 82 -8.85 -4.97 12.24
CA MET A 82 -8.56 -5.18 13.66
C MET A 82 -8.16 -6.62 13.95
N LYS A 83 -8.82 -7.64 13.36
CA LYS A 83 -8.38 -9.05 13.46
C LYS A 83 -6.96 -9.23 12.88
N PHE A 84 -6.69 -8.64 11.72
CA PHE A 84 -5.38 -8.66 11.08
C PHE A 84 -4.30 -8.01 11.96
N LYS A 85 -4.57 -6.81 12.49
CA LYS A 85 -3.67 -6.11 13.39
C LYS A 85 -3.42 -6.91 14.67
N ASN A 86 -4.47 -7.39 15.32
CA ASN A 86 -4.37 -8.19 16.54
C ASN A 86 -3.53 -9.45 16.32
N ARG A 87 -3.68 -10.11 15.16
CA ARG A 87 -2.86 -11.27 14.80
C ARG A 87 -1.37 -10.95 14.76
N LEU A 88 -0.99 -9.84 14.13
CA LEU A 88 0.40 -9.38 14.08
C LEU A 88 0.94 -8.96 15.45
N ASP A 89 0.13 -8.24 16.23
CA ASP A 89 0.50 -7.74 17.56
C ASP A 89 0.73 -8.90 18.56
N ARG A 90 -0.06 -9.99 18.47
CA ARG A 90 0.10 -11.20 19.29
C ARG A 90 1.48 -11.84 19.20
N VAL A 91 2.18 -11.65 18.07
CA VAL A 91 3.54 -12.17 17.85
C VAL A 91 4.61 -11.05 17.81
N GLY A 92 4.23 -9.84 18.20
CA GLY A 92 5.13 -8.68 18.25
C GLY A 92 5.68 -8.27 16.88
N ILE A 93 4.94 -8.53 15.79
CA ILE A 93 5.31 -8.00 14.47
C ILE A 93 4.78 -6.59 14.34
N LYS A 94 5.70 -5.61 14.32
CA LYS A 94 5.35 -4.21 14.10
C LYS A 94 5.28 -3.93 12.61
N LEU A 95 4.15 -3.40 12.15
CA LEU A 95 4.01 -2.92 10.78
C LEU A 95 4.96 -1.74 10.54
N PRO A 96 5.66 -1.71 9.39
CA PRO A 96 6.57 -0.63 9.07
C PRO A 96 5.79 0.69 8.94
N THR A 97 6.28 1.73 9.60
CA THR A 97 5.73 3.08 9.53
C THR A 97 6.73 4.03 8.87
N ILE A 98 6.23 5.05 8.20
CA ILE A 98 7.04 6.02 7.46
C ILE A 98 6.75 7.40 8.02
N GLU A 99 7.74 8.01 8.64
CA GLU A 99 7.79 9.44 8.90
C GLU A 99 8.48 10.14 7.72
N VAL A 100 7.82 11.15 7.16
CA VAL A 100 8.39 11.99 6.11
C VAL A 100 8.79 13.33 6.71
N ARG A 101 10.04 13.71 6.56
CA ARG A 101 10.58 14.99 7.03
C ARG A 101 11.16 15.76 5.87
N PHE A 102 10.85 17.05 5.79
CA PHE A 102 11.41 17.95 4.81
C PHE A 102 11.95 19.19 5.51
N GLU A 103 13.15 19.62 5.13
CA GLU A 103 13.86 20.72 5.76
C GLU A 103 14.45 21.64 4.70
N HIS A 104 14.19 22.94 4.87
CA HIS A 104 14.64 24.00 3.98
C HIS A 104 14.35 23.72 2.49
N LEU A 105 13.20 23.11 2.21
CA LEU A 105 12.83 22.67 0.88
C LEU A 105 12.48 23.89 0.01
N ASN A 106 13.21 24.03 -1.08
CA ASN A 106 13.00 25.06 -2.08
C ASN A 106 12.82 24.40 -3.44
N VAL A 107 11.82 24.85 -4.19
CA VAL A 107 11.56 24.38 -5.56
C VAL A 107 11.32 25.58 -6.45
N GLY A 108 12.07 25.68 -7.54
CA GLY A 108 11.89 26.75 -8.51
C GLY A 108 12.21 26.34 -9.94
N ALA A 109 11.78 27.17 -10.87
CA ALA A 109 12.06 27.06 -12.30
C ALA A 109 12.73 28.35 -12.79
N ASP A 110 13.63 28.22 -13.76
CA ASP A 110 14.09 29.40 -14.51
C ASP A 110 13.08 29.65 -15.65
N ALA A 111 12.30 30.73 -15.55
CA ALA A 111 11.34 31.10 -16.58
C ALA A 111 11.78 32.37 -17.32
N TYR A 112 11.52 32.42 -18.63
CA TYR A 112 11.66 33.65 -19.41
C TYR A 112 10.46 34.55 -19.14
N VAL A 113 10.69 35.81 -18.79
CA VAL A 113 9.62 36.78 -18.47
C VAL A 113 9.02 37.35 -19.76
N GLY A 114 7.70 37.31 -19.91
CA GLY A 114 6.94 37.93 -21.00
C GLY A 114 5.90 36.99 -21.65
N SER A 115 5.24 37.44 -22.71
CA SER A 115 4.19 36.73 -23.48
C SER A 115 4.68 35.46 -24.25
N ARG A 116 5.77 34.84 -23.80
CA ARG A 116 6.44 33.68 -24.43
C ARG A 116 6.18 32.35 -23.69
N ALA A 117 5.17 32.27 -22.83
CA ALA A 117 4.81 31.04 -22.11
C ALA A 117 4.32 29.89 -23.03
N LEU A 118 4.00 30.18 -24.29
CA LEU A 118 3.66 29.19 -25.31
C LEU A 118 4.77 29.15 -26.38
N PRO A 119 5.39 27.98 -26.66
CA PRO A 119 6.41 27.87 -27.68
C PRO A 119 5.75 27.90 -29.07
N THR A 120 5.74 29.06 -29.70
CA THR A 120 5.57 29.17 -31.16
C THR A 120 6.93 28.94 -31.82
N PHE A 121 6.98 28.29 -32.99
CA PHE A 121 8.24 27.99 -33.70
C PHE A 121 9.21 29.18 -33.80
N ALA A 122 8.69 30.41 -33.99
CA ALA A 122 9.50 31.63 -34.03
C ALA A 122 10.17 31.98 -32.69
N ASN A 123 9.49 31.75 -31.56
CA ASN A 123 10.05 31.97 -30.22
C ASN A 123 11.13 30.95 -29.88
N PHE A 124 11.03 29.72 -30.39
CA PHE A 124 12.05 28.68 -30.19
C PHE A 124 13.36 29.02 -30.92
N THR A 125 13.28 29.43 -32.20
CA THR A 125 14.46 29.88 -32.95
C THR A 125 15.09 31.13 -32.35
N ALA A 126 14.28 32.08 -31.89
CA ALA A 126 14.78 33.28 -31.19
C ALA A 126 15.47 32.92 -29.87
N ASN A 127 14.95 31.96 -29.10
CA ASN A 127 15.58 31.49 -27.86
C ASN A 127 16.92 30.77 -28.10
N ILE A 128 17.08 30.03 -29.20
CA ILE A 128 18.35 29.39 -29.57
C ILE A 128 19.40 30.46 -29.90
N VAL A 129 19.04 31.47 -30.69
CA VAL A 129 19.96 32.56 -31.06
C VAL A 129 20.30 33.45 -29.86
N GLU A 130 19.33 33.81 -29.01
CA GLU A 130 19.59 34.50 -27.74
C GLU A 130 20.42 33.62 -26.78
N GLY A 131 20.26 32.30 -26.79
CA GLY A 131 21.09 31.37 -26.02
C GLY A 131 22.55 31.38 -26.48
N PHE A 132 22.77 31.39 -27.79
CA PHE A 132 24.10 31.51 -28.41
C PHE A 132 24.74 32.88 -28.09
N LEU A 133 23.98 33.97 -28.18
CA LEU A 133 24.47 35.32 -27.87
C LEU A 133 24.71 35.54 -26.36
N ASN A 134 23.92 34.93 -25.49
CA ASN A 134 24.19 34.88 -24.04
C ASN A 134 25.48 34.10 -23.74
N PHE A 135 25.74 32.99 -24.46
CA PHE A 135 26.98 32.23 -24.33
C PHE A 135 28.22 33.07 -24.69
N PHE A 136 28.09 33.97 -25.67
CA PHE A 136 29.13 34.95 -26.02
C PHE A 136 29.12 36.22 -25.17
N HIS A 137 28.37 36.29 -24.06
CA HIS A 137 28.26 37.46 -23.17
C HIS A 137 27.78 38.77 -23.83
N VAL A 138 27.15 38.70 -25.03
CA VAL A 138 26.71 39.89 -25.77
C VAL A 138 25.37 40.43 -25.25
N LEU A 139 24.55 39.58 -24.62
CA LEU A 139 23.26 39.96 -24.04
C LEU A 139 23.15 39.48 -22.58
N PRO A 140 22.46 40.22 -21.70
CA PRO A 140 22.13 39.76 -20.35
C PRO A 140 20.97 38.76 -20.40
N SER A 141 21.09 37.67 -19.63
CA SER A 141 20.06 36.63 -19.53
C SER A 141 18.76 37.20 -18.94
N LYS A 142 17.66 37.12 -19.68
CA LYS A 142 16.31 37.56 -19.26
C LYS A 142 15.55 36.50 -18.43
N LYS A 143 16.21 35.43 -18.01
CA LYS A 143 15.60 34.39 -17.17
C LYS A 143 15.41 34.92 -15.75
N LYS A 144 14.17 34.93 -15.23
CA LYS A 144 13.90 35.12 -13.81
C LYS A 144 13.64 33.77 -13.14
N ARG A 145 14.17 33.61 -11.93
CA ARG A 145 13.84 32.45 -11.08
C ARG A 145 12.44 32.63 -10.53
N LEU A 146 11.54 31.72 -10.86
CA LEU A 146 10.24 31.59 -10.21
C LEU A 146 10.36 30.51 -9.14
N CYS A 147 10.30 30.92 -7.87
CA CYS A 147 10.31 30.00 -6.75
C CYS A 147 8.86 29.61 -6.41
N VAL A 148 8.53 28.34 -6.58
CA VAL A 148 7.22 27.75 -6.27
C VAL A 148 7.12 27.40 -4.79
N LEU A 149 8.18 26.81 -4.22
CA LEU A 149 8.31 26.52 -2.79
C LEU A 149 9.52 27.27 -2.26
N GLN A 150 9.36 27.95 -1.12
CA GLN A 150 10.38 28.83 -0.53
C GLN A 150 10.59 28.45 0.94
N ASP A 151 11.76 27.87 1.22
CA ASP A 151 12.25 27.52 2.55
C ASP A 151 11.23 26.86 3.47
N ILE A 152 10.51 25.85 2.97
CA ILE A 152 9.50 25.15 3.76
C ILE A 152 10.12 23.98 4.53
N SER A 153 9.68 23.81 5.77
CA SER A 153 10.09 22.70 6.64
C SER A 153 8.90 22.10 7.36
N GLY A 154 8.93 20.80 7.63
CA GLY A 154 7.84 20.11 8.30
C GLY A 154 8.02 18.61 8.40
N ILE A 155 7.09 17.97 9.13
CA ILE A 155 7.09 16.53 9.40
C ILE A 155 5.68 16.00 9.20
N ILE A 156 5.56 14.96 8.38
CA ILE A 156 4.34 14.15 8.24
C ILE A 156 4.53 12.89 9.10
N LYS A 157 3.75 12.82 10.18
CA LYS A 157 3.78 11.69 11.11
C LYS A 157 3.03 10.48 10.53
N PRO A 158 3.51 9.25 10.77
CA PRO A 158 2.79 8.05 10.37
C PRO A 158 1.46 7.93 11.11
N CYS A 159 0.56 7.10 10.56
CA CYS A 159 -0.75 6.77 11.15
C CYS A 159 -1.66 7.99 11.38
N ARG A 160 -1.50 9.06 10.60
CA ARG A 160 -2.34 10.26 10.65
C ARG A 160 -2.67 10.74 9.25
N MET A 161 -3.88 11.23 9.07
CA MET A 161 -4.26 11.95 7.86
C MET A 161 -3.80 13.40 7.98
N THR A 162 -2.98 13.86 7.03
CA THR A 162 -2.50 15.25 6.97
C THR A 162 -3.21 15.97 5.82
N LEU A 163 -3.94 17.03 6.14
CA LEU A 163 -4.67 17.84 5.16
C LEU A 163 -3.83 19.07 4.76
N LEU A 164 -3.49 19.19 3.48
CA LEU A 164 -2.77 20.35 2.93
C LEU A 164 -3.74 21.32 2.26
N LEU A 165 -3.92 22.50 2.86
CA LEU A 165 -4.80 23.56 2.36
C LEU A 165 -4.00 24.75 1.85
N GLY A 166 -4.53 25.42 0.81
CA GLY A 166 -3.95 26.64 0.28
C GLY A 166 -4.69 27.10 -0.99
N PRO A 167 -4.61 28.39 -1.34
CA PRO A 167 -5.26 28.94 -2.52
C PRO A 167 -4.74 28.30 -3.82
N PRO A 168 -5.44 28.46 -4.95
CA PRO A 168 -4.91 28.06 -6.26
C PRO A 168 -3.48 28.59 -6.48
N SER A 169 -2.63 27.79 -7.14
CA SER A 169 -1.21 28.11 -7.40
C SER A 169 -0.29 28.28 -6.18
N SER A 170 -0.71 27.86 -4.98
CA SER A 170 0.13 27.93 -3.77
C SER A 170 1.22 26.84 -3.68
N GLY A 171 1.49 26.08 -4.75
CA GLY A 171 2.53 25.04 -4.75
C GLY A 171 2.15 23.69 -4.10
N LYS A 172 0.87 23.43 -3.79
CA LYS A 172 0.44 22.17 -3.13
C LYS A 172 0.84 20.92 -3.91
N THR A 173 0.52 20.89 -5.21
CA THR A 173 0.87 19.78 -6.10
C THR A 173 2.38 19.59 -6.16
N THR A 174 3.13 20.69 -6.25
CA THR A 174 4.59 20.68 -6.25
C THR A 174 5.16 20.11 -4.96
N LEU A 175 4.58 20.46 -3.81
CA LEU A 175 4.97 19.89 -2.51
C LEU A 175 4.72 18.39 -2.48
N LEU A 176 3.53 17.93 -2.86
CA LEU A 176 3.20 16.49 -2.87
C LEU A 176 4.11 15.70 -3.82
N LEU A 177 4.42 16.24 -4.99
CA LEU A 177 5.35 15.61 -5.95
C LEU A 177 6.78 15.58 -5.42
N ALA A 178 7.25 16.64 -4.77
CA ALA A 178 8.57 16.69 -4.14
C ALA A 178 8.70 15.64 -3.04
N LEU A 179 7.70 15.54 -2.16
CA LEU A 179 7.69 14.53 -1.08
C LEU A 179 7.65 13.11 -1.64
N ALA A 180 6.88 12.86 -2.71
CA ALA A 180 6.79 11.56 -3.36
C ALA A 180 8.01 11.19 -4.23
N GLY A 181 9.01 12.07 -4.36
CA GLY A 181 10.15 11.85 -5.27
C GLY A 181 9.75 11.77 -6.75
N LYS A 182 8.68 12.48 -7.14
CA LYS A 182 8.17 12.54 -8.52
C LYS A 182 8.20 13.96 -9.09
N LEU A 183 9.02 14.83 -8.51
CA LEU A 183 9.18 16.17 -9.03
C LEU A 183 9.89 16.12 -10.40
N ASP A 184 9.51 17.05 -11.28
CA ASP A 184 10.14 17.22 -12.58
C ASP A 184 11.66 17.46 -12.42
N PRO A 185 12.53 16.66 -13.08
CA PRO A 185 13.98 16.84 -13.05
C PRO A 185 14.47 18.21 -13.55
N GLU A 186 13.68 18.91 -14.38
CA GLU A 186 14.04 20.25 -14.88
C GLU A 186 13.93 21.34 -13.80
N LEU A 187 13.21 21.05 -12.70
CA LEU A 187 13.06 21.99 -11.59
C LEU A 187 14.31 22.00 -10.72
N LYS A 188 14.75 23.21 -10.35
CA LYS A 188 15.81 23.39 -9.36
C LYS A 188 15.24 23.12 -7.98
N THR A 189 15.83 22.14 -7.32
CA THR A 189 15.50 21.76 -5.95
C THR A 189 16.68 21.97 -5.02
N SER A 190 16.40 22.45 -3.81
CA SER A 190 17.36 22.45 -2.71
C SER A 190 16.65 22.18 -1.39
N GLY A 191 17.42 21.88 -0.35
CA GLY A 191 16.88 21.35 0.91
C GLY A 191 16.90 19.83 0.91
N THR A 192 16.26 19.22 1.91
CA THR A 192 16.25 17.77 2.09
C THR A 192 14.84 17.24 2.28
N VAL A 193 14.60 16.03 1.77
CA VAL A 193 13.42 15.22 2.08
C VAL A 193 13.94 13.84 2.50
N THR A 194 13.50 13.38 3.66
CA THR A 194 13.92 12.11 4.24
C THR A 194 12.73 11.28 4.70
N TYR A 195 12.86 9.96 4.52
CA TYR A 195 11.90 8.96 4.99
C TYR A 195 12.59 8.16 6.09
N ASN A 196 12.13 8.31 7.34
CA ASN A 196 12.78 7.73 8.52
C ASN A 196 14.29 8.04 8.61
N GLY A 197 14.72 9.23 8.16
CA GLY A 197 16.12 9.65 8.15
C GLY A 197 16.91 9.30 6.88
N HIS A 198 16.36 8.49 5.98
CA HIS A 198 16.99 8.15 4.70
C HIS A 198 16.61 9.16 3.62
N GLY A 199 17.59 9.69 2.89
CA GLY A 199 17.37 10.58 1.76
C GLY A 199 16.67 9.87 0.60
N LEU A 200 15.94 10.62 -0.24
CA LEU A 200 15.22 10.08 -1.40
C LEU A 200 16.13 9.38 -2.44
N ASN A 201 17.44 9.62 -2.39
CA ASN A 201 18.46 9.00 -3.23
C ASN A 201 18.99 7.66 -2.68
N GLU A 202 18.68 7.30 -1.43
CA GLU A 202 19.15 6.05 -0.79
C GLU A 202 18.23 4.86 -1.10
N PHE A 203 17.03 5.12 -1.59
CA PHE A 203 16.02 4.11 -1.90
C PHE A 203 15.21 4.51 -3.13
N VAL A 204 14.18 3.74 -3.48
CA VAL A 204 13.25 4.06 -4.58
C VAL A 204 11.96 4.61 -3.97
N PRO A 205 11.76 5.95 -3.91
CA PRO A 205 10.59 6.56 -3.26
C PRO A 205 9.26 6.04 -3.77
N GLN A 206 9.18 5.71 -5.07
CA GLN A 206 7.97 5.26 -5.73
C GLN A 206 7.54 3.85 -5.28
N ARG A 207 8.40 3.10 -4.59
CA ARG A 207 8.04 1.83 -3.92
C ARG A 207 7.44 2.03 -2.53
N THR A 208 7.60 3.21 -1.96
CA THR A 208 7.23 3.53 -0.57
C THR A 208 6.12 4.57 -0.49
N ALA A 209 6.06 5.48 -1.48
CA ALA A 209 5.05 6.52 -1.59
C ALA A 209 4.40 6.50 -2.98
N ALA A 210 3.07 6.54 -2.99
CA ALA A 210 2.27 6.67 -4.19
C ALA A 210 1.67 8.09 -4.24
N TYR A 211 1.93 8.79 -5.34
CA TYR A 211 1.24 10.03 -5.67
C TYR A 211 0.07 9.71 -6.61
N ILE A 212 -1.13 10.14 -6.23
CA ILE A 212 -2.35 10.04 -7.04
C ILE A 212 -2.62 11.41 -7.64
N SER A 213 -2.62 11.49 -8.97
CA SER A 213 -2.85 12.72 -9.73
C SER A 213 -4.32 13.14 -9.70
N GLN A 214 -4.58 14.38 -10.08
CA GLN A 214 -5.95 14.88 -10.29
C GLN A 214 -6.67 14.20 -11.46
N HIS A 215 -5.91 13.68 -12.42
CA HIS A 215 -6.43 12.91 -13.53
C HIS A 215 -6.23 11.43 -13.26
N ASP A 216 -7.29 10.66 -13.47
CA ASP A 216 -7.25 9.22 -13.39
C ASP A 216 -6.64 8.64 -14.67
N LEU A 217 -5.68 7.72 -14.50
CA LEU A 217 -5.04 7.02 -15.60
C LEU A 217 -5.55 5.57 -15.60
N HIS A 218 -6.63 5.31 -16.32
CA HIS A 218 -7.24 3.99 -16.43
C HIS A 218 -7.52 3.62 -17.89
N ILE A 219 -7.43 2.32 -18.18
CA ILE A 219 -7.81 1.74 -19.47
C ILE A 219 -9.33 1.54 -19.43
N GLY A 220 -10.08 2.28 -20.24
CA GLY A 220 -11.55 2.31 -20.18
C GLY A 220 -12.22 1.00 -20.61
N GLU A 221 -11.48 0.16 -21.33
CA GLU A 221 -11.93 -1.14 -21.81
C GLU A 221 -11.81 -2.25 -20.75
N MET A 222 -11.08 -2.00 -19.65
CA MET A 222 -10.87 -2.99 -18.59
C MET A 222 -11.90 -2.85 -17.46
N THR A 223 -12.46 -3.96 -17.02
CA THR A 223 -13.25 -4.01 -15.78
C THR A 223 -12.37 -3.77 -14.56
N VAL A 224 -12.99 -3.35 -13.44
CA VAL A 224 -12.28 -3.16 -12.15
C VAL A 224 -11.48 -4.41 -11.75
N ARG A 225 -12.07 -5.60 -11.96
CA ARG A 225 -11.41 -6.88 -11.67
C ARG A 225 -10.16 -7.07 -12.50
N GLU A 226 -10.23 -6.80 -13.81
CA GLU A 226 -9.09 -6.96 -14.71
C GLU A 226 -7.99 -5.96 -14.39
N THR A 227 -8.35 -4.71 -14.07
CA THR A 227 -7.40 -3.66 -13.69
C THR A 227 -6.64 -4.02 -12.41
N LEU A 228 -7.35 -4.48 -11.37
CA LEU A 228 -6.72 -4.92 -10.12
C LEU A 228 -5.88 -6.18 -10.33
N ALA A 229 -6.35 -7.14 -11.13
CA ALA A 229 -5.59 -8.35 -11.45
C ALA A 229 -4.31 -8.05 -12.25
N PHE A 230 -4.38 -7.10 -13.19
CA PHE A 230 -3.21 -6.63 -13.93
C PHE A 230 -2.21 -5.95 -13.00
N SER A 231 -2.67 -5.02 -12.14
CA SER A 231 -1.83 -4.34 -11.14
C SER A 231 -1.14 -5.35 -10.21
N ALA A 232 -1.88 -6.33 -9.68
CA ALA A 232 -1.35 -7.38 -8.81
C ALA A 232 -0.24 -8.20 -9.48
N ARG A 233 -0.40 -8.54 -10.77
CA ARG A 233 0.63 -9.25 -11.55
C ARG A 233 1.89 -8.41 -11.77
N CYS A 234 1.75 -7.10 -12.00
CA CYS A 234 2.88 -6.20 -12.22
C CYS A 234 3.64 -5.85 -10.93
N GLN A 235 2.93 -5.66 -9.82
CA GLN A 235 3.53 -5.32 -8.52
C GLN A 235 4.15 -6.55 -7.83
N GLY A 236 3.65 -7.75 -8.15
CA GLY A 236 4.09 -9.00 -7.55
C GLY A 236 3.72 -9.11 -6.07
N VAL A 237 4.16 -10.19 -5.42
CA VAL A 237 3.89 -10.45 -3.99
C VAL A 237 4.94 -9.84 -3.05
N GLY A 238 6.00 -9.21 -3.57
CA GLY A 238 7.04 -8.51 -2.80
C GLY A 238 7.53 -9.27 -1.57
N THR A 239 7.72 -8.53 -0.47
CA THR A 239 8.12 -9.04 0.86
C THR A 239 6.96 -9.65 1.66
N ARG A 240 5.74 -9.75 1.08
CA ARG A 240 4.55 -10.28 1.75
C ARG A 240 4.78 -11.72 2.20
N TYR A 241 5.46 -12.51 1.38
CA TYR A 241 5.74 -13.92 1.69
C TYR A 241 6.69 -14.07 2.87
N ASP A 242 7.74 -13.24 2.94
CA ASP A 242 8.71 -13.26 4.04
C ASP A 242 8.07 -12.83 5.36
N MET A 243 7.22 -11.79 5.32
CA MET A 243 6.47 -11.34 6.49
C MET A 243 5.48 -12.41 6.96
N LEU A 244 4.77 -13.07 6.03
CA LEU A 244 3.85 -14.16 6.36
C LEU A 244 4.58 -15.39 6.91
N ALA A 245 5.74 -15.74 6.35
CA ALA A 245 6.58 -16.82 6.84
C ALA A 245 7.07 -16.54 8.28
N GLU A 246 7.50 -15.32 8.55
CA GLU A 246 7.93 -14.89 9.87
C GLU A 246 6.76 -14.87 10.88
N LEU A 247 5.57 -14.42 10.45
CA LEU A 247 4.34 -14.49 11.25
C LEU A 247 4.06 -15.94 11.68
N ILE A 248 3.95 -16.86 10.73
CA ILE A 248 3.64 -18.27 11.01
C ILE A 248 4.72 -18.91 11.90
N ARG A 249 6.00 -18.58 11.67
CA ARG A 249 7.10 -19.08 12.49
C ARG A 249 6.96 -18.64 13.96
N ARG A 250 6.61 -17.38 14.21
CA ARG A 250 6.41 -16.86 15.57
C ARG A 250 5.13 -17.39 16.21
N GLU A 251 4.05 -17.54 15.45
CA GLU A 251 2.82 -18.16 15.93
C GLU A 251 3.08 -19.58 16.42
N LYS A 252 3.84 -20.38 15.65
CA LYS A 252 4.27 -21.73 16.05
C LYS A 252 5.09 -21.71 17.33
N ALA A 253 6.08 -20.82 17.42
CA ALA A 253 6.94 -20.73 18.60
C ALA A 253 6.18 -20.33 19.89
N ALA A 254 5.09 -19.57 19.73
CA ALA A 254 4.24 -19.11 20.82
C ALA A 254 3.03 -20.03 21.10
N GLY A 255 2.84 -21.12 20.36
CA GLY A 255 1.66 -21.99 20.48
C GLY A 255 0.34 -21.28 20.16
N ILE A 256 0.37 -20.29 19.26
CA ILE A 256 -0.78 -19.47 18.90
C ILE A 256 -1.49 -20.09 17.70
N ILE A 257 -2.79 -20.37 17.87
CA ILE A 257 -3.69 -20.73 16.77
C ILE A 257 -4.30 -19.44 16.20
N PRO A 258 -4.15 -19.16 14.90
CA PRO A 258 -4.79 -18.03 14.23
C PRO A 258 -6.25 -18.34 13.85
N ASP A 259 -7.04 -17.30 13.59
CA ASP A 259 -8.36 -17.41 12.95
C ASP A 259 -8.20 -18.06 11.56
N SER A 260 -8.91 -19.16 11.30
CA SER A 260 -8.73 -20.01 10.11
C SER A 260 -9.06 -19.29 8.81
N ASP A 261 -10.13 -18.50 8.79
CA ASP A 261 -10.52 -17.70 7.63
C ASP A 261 -9.47 -16.60 7.33
N LEU A 262 -9.03 -15.86 8.36
CA LEU A 262 -7.99 -14.85 8.20
C LEU A 262 -6.65 -15.46 7.75
N ASP A 263 -6.29 -16.62 8.31
CA ASP A 263 -5.09 -17.35 7.92
C ASP A 263 -5.12 -17.79 6.47
N MET A 264 -6.23 -18.40 6.05
CA MET A 264 -6.44 -18.79 4.67
C MET A 264 -6.32 -17.59 3.74
N TYR A 265 -7.00 -16.48 4.05
CA TYR A 265 -6.99 -15.27 3.24
C TYR A 265 -5.59 -14.70 3.03
N MET A 266 -4.80 -14.57 4.10
CA MET A 266 -3.44 -14.01 4.03
C MET A 266 -2.50 -14.89 3.19
N LYS A 267 -2.77 -16.20 3.17
CA LYS A 267 -2.04 -17.23 2.46
C LYS A 267 -2.40 -17.31 0.97
N VAL A 268 -3.63 -16.97 0.57
CA VAL A 268 -4.07 -16.98 -0.84
C VAL A 268 -3.17 -16.10 -1.72
N LYS A 269 -2.78 -16.66 -2.87
CA LYS A 269 -2.10 -15.94 -3.95
C LYS A 269 -3.14 -15.47 -4.98
N TYR A 270 -2.99 -14.23 -5.45
CA TYR A 270 -3.78 -13.67 -6.55
C TYR A 270 -3.25 -14.17 -7.91
#